data_AF-A0A9N8E8Z6-F1
#
_entry.id   AF-A0A9N8E8Z6-F1
#
_cell.length_a   1.000
_cell.length_b   1.000
_cell.length_c   1.000
_cell.angle_alpha   90.00
_cell.angle_beta   90.00
_cell.angle_gamma   90.00
#
_symmetry.space_group_name_H-M   'P 1'
#
loop_
_entity.id
_entity.type
_entity.pdbx_description
1 polymer ?
#
loop_
_entity_poly.entity_id
_entity_poly.type
_entity_poly.pdbx_seq_one_letter_code
_entity_poly.pdbx_strand_id
1 'polypeptide(L)'
;MFDAKDYLSRFKSMVDQLQTRKDVTVSKFEIRPPATKDNVDSAKRYLEEHQYPGSFLSDDILAFYRAANGFKLEWTFTGPLERLHQGTSEKMDVSSGSVYGSIDICPIQKVFDNEMALTCDYGDDHRYRPLHCLDAFIPEACAAFYFESSKKSPGDTTINTNSSSNANNLMVYYHFWGESLGRMELDFVGYLEKLLKAKGFGYWQRAIAADEEKSFNPQNPISSEERRFRHVMPILFQDDYNDKDFLRVDRCRLKHLSIKDYPTNAHDKDPPAFIPRKYEDGPITLESHQRKKAALQVLAASRRRHQQSSSSDDDDDDDDDDDEGKDTPPWKRKKQV
;
A
#
# COMPACT_ATOMS: atom_id res chain seq x y z
N MET A 1 -24.01 7.97 -4.05
CA MET A 1 -23.18 9.17 -4.20
C MET A 1 -22.15 9.10 -3.10
N PHE A 2 -20.86 9.18 -3.43
CA PHE A 2 -19.78 9.16 -2.46
C PHE A 2 -19.89 10.37 -1.52
N ASP A 3 -19.86 10.13 -0.22
CA ASP A 3 -19.76 11.19 0.79
C ASP A 3 -18.43 11.04 1.54
N ALA A 4 -17.48 11.90 1.23
CA ALA A 4 -16.16 11.89 1.86
C ALA A 4 -16.24 12.02 3.40
N LYS A 5 -17.23 12.77 3.91
CA LYS A 5 -17.40 12.95 5.37
C LYS A 5 -17.90 11.67 6.03
N ASP A 6 -18.71 10.89 5.32
CA ASP A 6 -19.14 9.56 5.77
C ASP A 6 -17.93 8.63 5.95
N TYR A 7 -17.04 8.55 4.96
CA TYR A 7 -15.83 7.73 5.06
C TYR A 7 -14.92 8.13 6.23
N LEU A 8 -14.65 9.42 6.41
CA LEU A 8 -13.83 9.88 7.54
C LEU A 8 -14.47 9.54 8.88
N SER A 9 -15.80 9.64 8.98
CA SER A 9 -16.55 9.27 10.18
C SER A 9 -16.47 7.75 10.44
N ARG A 10 -16.57 6.94 9.38
CA ARG A 10 -16.40 5.49 9.46
C ARG A 10 -14.99 5.07 9.85
N PHE A 11 -13.94 5.74 9.34
CA PHE A 11 -12.56 5.51 9.78
C PHE A 11 -12.35 5.88 11.25
N LYS A 12 -12.88 7.03 11.70
CA LYS A 12 -12.84 7.39 13.13
C LYS A 12 -13.53 6.34 13.99
N SER A 13 -14.74 5.92 13.61
CA SER A 13 -15.48 4.88 14.31
C SER A 13 -14.73 3.55 14.35
N MET A 14 -14.09 3.15 13.25
CA MET A 14 -13.23 1.96 13.21
C MET A 14 -12.04 2.10 14.18
N VAL A 15 -11.40 3.27 14.27
CA VAL A 15 -10.30 3.52 15.22
C VAL A 15 -10.79 3.51 16.66
N ASP A 16 -11.93 4.13 16.96
CA ASP A 16 -12.54 4.10 18.28
C ASP A 16 -12.82 2.64 18.70
N GLN A 17 -13.35 1.82 17.80
CA GLN A 17 -13.54 0.38 18.04
C GLN A 17 -12.21 -0.32 18.33
N LEU A 18 -11.15 -0.06 17.56
CA LEU A 18 -9.82 -0.64 17.83
C LEU A 18 -9.28 -0.22 19.20
N GLN A 19 -9.46 1.05 19.60
CA GLN A 19 -8.99 1.57 20.89
C GLN A 19 -9.77 1.01 22.09
N THR A 20 -11.03 0.60 21.91
CA THR A 20 -11.81 -0.04 22.99
C THR A 20 -11.35 -1.47 23.31
N ARG A 21 -10.57 -2.09 22.42
CA ARG A 21 -10.11 -3.47 22.59
C ARG A 21 -8.86 -3.54 23.45
N LYS A 22 -8.89 -4.39 24.47
CA LYS A 22 -7.73 -4.62 25.37
C LYS A 22 -6.56 -5.36 24.71
N ASP A 23 -6.83 -6.07 23.61
CA ASP A 23 -5.83 -6.87 22.89
C ASP A 23 -5.27 -6.16 21.64
N VAL A 24 -5.58 -4.87 21.47
CA VAL A 24 -5.06 -4.03 20.39
C VAL A 24 -4.51 -2.74 20.97
N THR A 25 -3.38 -2.28 20.45
CA THR A 25 -2.81 -0.97 20.74
C THR A 25 -2.76 -0.17 19.44
N VAL A 26 -3.48 0.95 19.40
CA VAL A 26 -3.37 1.94 18.31
C VAL A 26 -2.21 2.86 18.63
N SER A 27 -1.09 2.71 17.93
CA SER A 27 0.13 3.50 18.16
C SER A 27 0.09 4.85 17.46
N LYS A 28 -0.62 4.94 16.33
CA LYS A 28 -0.76 6.18 15.57
C LYS A 28 -2.13 6.28 14.93
N PHE A 29 -2.77 7.43 15.05
CA PHE A 29 -3.91 7.80 14.23
C PHE A 29 -3.87 9.30 13.94
N GLU A 30 -3.91 9.66 12.66
CA GLU A 30 -3.77 11.04 12.22
C GLU A 30 -4.61 11.24 10.95
N ILE A 31 -5.57 12.16 11.00
CA ILE A 31 -6.27 12.64 9.81
C ILE A 31 -5.58 13.94 9.41
N ARG A 32 -5.05 13.99 8.18
CA ARG A 32 -4.34 15.17 7.70
C ARG A 32 -5.35 16.27 7.35
N PRO A 33 -4.97 17.56 7.47
CA PRO A 33 -5.83 18.66 7.07
C PRO A 33 -6.31 18.51 5.61
N PRO A 34 -7.50 19.04 5.26
CA PRO A 34 -7.95 19.14 3.87
C PRO A 34 -6.88 19.61 2.89
N ALA A 35 -6.88 19.04 1.68
CA ALA A 35 -5.99 19.49 0.61
C ALA A 35 -6.32 20.94 0.24
N THR A 36 -5.29 21.77 0.13
CA THR A 36 -5.46 23.14 -0.36
C THR A 36 -5.81 23.11 -1.86
N LYS A 37 -6.31 24.25 -2.37
CA LYS A 37 -6.55 24.42 -3.80
C LYS A 37 -5.28 24.14 -4.61
N ASP A 38 -4.14 24.65 -4.15
CA ASP A 38 -2.86 24.49 -4.83
C ASP A 38 -2.40 23.03 -4.88
N ASN A 39 -2.65 22.24 -3.82
CA ASN A 39 -2.34 20.80 -3.84
C ASN A 39 -3.14 20.07 -4.92
N VAL A 40 -4.44 20.38 -5.05
CA VAL A 40 -5.32 19.78 -6.06
C VAL A 40 -4.94 20.23 -7.46
N ASP A 41 -4.68 21.52 -7.66
CA ASP A 41 -4.33 22.08 -8.96
C ASP A 41 -2.97 21.55 -9.44
N SER A 42 -2.01 21.32 -8.54
CA SER A 42 -0.73 20.67 -8.84
C SER A 42 -0.92 19.23 -9.31
N ALA A 43 -1.75 18.44 -8.62
CA ALA A 43 -2.01 17.06 -9.01
C ALA A 43 -2.71 16.95 -10.37
N LYS A 44 -3.64 17.87 -10.67
CA LYS A 44 -4.30 17.94 -11.99
C LYS A 44 -3.29 18.29 -13.09
N ARG A 45 -2.47 19.32 -12.86
CA ARG A 45 -1.45 19.74 -13.82
C ARG A 45 -0.47 18.61 -14.12
N TYR A 46 -0.06 17.86 -13.11
CA TYR A 46 0.80 16.68 -13.28
C TYR A 46 0.17 15.68 -14.28
N LEU A 47 -1.10 15.34 -14.13
CA LEU A 47 -1.78 14.39 -15.03
C LEU A 47 -1.92 14.94 -16.46
N GLU A 48 -2.21 16.24 -16.60
CA GLU A 48 -2.29 16.93 -17.89
C GLU A 48 -0.94 16.92 -18.63
N GLU A 49 0.15 17.27 -17.93
CA GLU A 49 1.51 17.34 -18.50
C GLU A 49 2.02 15.98 -18.97
N HIS A 50 1.69 14.91 -18.24
CA HIS A 50 2.14 13.54 -18.56
C HIS A 50 1.24 12.82 -19.56
N GLN A 51 0.20 13.50 -20.07
CA GLN A 51 -0.69 13.04 -21.14
C GLN A 51 -1.26 11.64 -20.92
N TYR A 52 -1.59 11.25 -19.69
CA TYR A 52 -2.24 9.96 -19.51
C TYR A 52 -3.68 10.06 -20.08
N PRO A 53 -4.03 9.30 -21.13
CA PRO A 53 -5.34 9.41 -21.76
C PRO A 53 -6.43 8.97 -20.78
N GLY A 54 -7.47 9.79 -20.60
CA GLY A 54 -8.55 9.52 -19.62
C GLY A 54 -8.16 9.75 -18.16
N SER A 55 -6.97 10.32 -17.88
CA SER A 55 -6.53 10.61 -16.52
C SER A 55 -7.11 11.91 -15.98
N PHE A 56 -8.30 11.81 -15.43
CA PHE A 56 -8.77 12.83 -14.52
C PHE A 56 -8.92 12.24 -13.13
N LEU A 57 -8.63 13.07 -12.12
CA LEU A 57 -9.02 12.75 -10.76
C LEU A 57 -10.54 12.72 -10.73
N SER A 58 -11.12 11.56 -10.38
CA SER A 58 -12.56 11.44 -10.23
C SER A 58 -13.07 12.41 -9.14
N ASP A 59 -14.34 12.76 -9.22
CA ASP A 59 -14.97 13.61 -8.20
C ASP A 59 -14.88 12.98 -6.81
N ASP A 60 -14.91 11.64 -6.72
CA ASP A 60 -14.76 10.91 -5.46
C ASP A 60 -13.36 11.08 -4.85
N ILE A 61 -12.30 10.97 -5.68
CA ILE A 61 -10.91 11.22 -5.24
C ILE A 61 -10.79 12.66 -4.74
N LEU A 62 -11.29 13.62 -5.52
CA LEU A 62 -11.23 15.03 -5.15
C LEU A 62 -12.04 15.36 -3.90
N ALA A 63 -13.23 14.77 -3.75
CA ALA A 63 -14.07 14.93 -2.57
C ALA A 63 -13.36 14.41 -1.33
N PHE A 64 -12.71 13.24 -1.41
CA PHE A 64 -11.91 12.69 -0.31
C PHE A 64 -10.78 13.64 0.09
N TYR A 65 -9.93 14.03 -0.86
CA TYR A 65 -8.76 14.87 -0.56
C TYR A 65 -9.13 16.27 -0.05
N ARG A 66 -10.27 16.82 -0.48
CA ARG A 66 -10.83 18.07 0.07
C ARG A 66 -11.40 17.91 1.48
N ALA A 67 -11.70 16.70 1.92
CA ALA A 67 -12.14 16.41 3.29
C ALA A 67 -10.95 16.09 4.21
N ALA A 68 -9.96 15.36 3.70
CA ALA A 68 -8.70 15.07 4.39
C ALA A 68 -7.59 14.80 3.36
N ASN A 69 -6.43 15.46 3.49
CA ASN A 69 -5.32 15.26 2.57
C ASN A 69 -4.52 13.98 2.89
N GLY A 70 -5.23 12.86 2.96
CA GLY A 70 -4.72 11.58 3.46
C GLY A 70 -4.94 11.37 4.96
N PHE A 71 -4.59 10.18 5.43
CA PHE A 71 -4.62 9.84 6.85
C PHE A 71 -3.64 8.70 7.12
N LYS A 72 -3.32 8.51 8.40
CA LYS A 72 -2.44 7.46 8.89
C LYS A 72 -3.06 6.72 10.05
N LEU A 73 -2.93 5.40 10.05
CA LEU A 73 -3.31 4.51 11.15
C LEU A 73 -2.21 3.46 11.32
N GLU A 74 -1.79 3.22 12.55
CA GLU A 74 -0.93 2.10 12.92
C GLU A 74 -1.49 1.45 14.18
N TRP A 75 -1.64 0.13 14.17
CA TRP A 75 -2.02 -0.63 15.35
C TRP A 75 -1.31 -1.98 15.40
N THR A 76 -1.13 -2.49 16.61
CA THR A 76 -0.52 -3.81 16.87
C THR A 76 -1.41 -4.61 17.81
N PHE A 77 -1.54 -5.91 17.57
CA PHE A 77 -2.18 -6.85 18.49
C PHE A 77 -1.24 -7.16 19.65
N THR A 78 -1.73 -7.00 20.87
CA THR A 78 -1.00 -7.21 22.13
C THR A 78 -1.54 -8.38 22.95
N GLY A 79 -2.56 -9.07 22.45
CA GLY A 79 -3.13 -10.24 23.11
C GLY A 79 -2.24 -11.50 23.05
N PRO A 80 -2.64 -12.58 23.74
CA PRO A 80 -1.92 -13.85 23.70
C PRO A 80 -1.92 -14.45 22.29
N LEU A 81 -0.73 -14.69 21.73
CA LEU A 81 -0.56 -15.22 20.37
C LEU A 81 -1.10 -16.64 20.22
N GLU A 82 -1.21 -17.40 21.32
CA GLU A 82 -1.80 -18.73 21.36
C GLU A 82 -3.24 -18.73 20.85
N ARG A 83 -3.97 -17.63 21.06
CA ARG A 83 -5.33 -17.46 20.52
C ARG A 83 -5.34 -17.50 18.99
N LEU A 84 -4.28 -17.02 18.35
CA LEU A 84 -4.15 -16.99 16.91
C LEU A 84 -3.70 -18.34 16.32
N HIS A 85 -3.25 -19.29 17.13
CA HIS A 85 -2.87 -20.63 16.68
C HIS A 85 -4.01 -21.65 16.76
N GLN A 86 -5.18 -21.26 17.28
CA GLN A 86 -6.31 -22.18 17.43
C GLN A 86 -6.82 -22.61 16.04
N GLY A 87 -6.82 -23.93 15.78
CA GLY A 87 -7.41 -24.51 14.57
C GLY A 87 -6.45 -24.73 13.39
N THR A 88 -5.16 -24.41 13.51
CA THR A 88 -4.17 -24.69 12.45
C THR A 88 -3.11 -25.69 12.90
N SER A 89 -2.96 -26.78 12.15
CA SER A 89 -1.84 -27.72 12.31
C SER A 89 -0.53 -27.19 11.72
N GLU A 90 -0.62 -26.28 10.73
CA GLU A 90 0.53 -25.51 10.30
C GLU A 90 0.94 -24.57 11.45
N LYS A 91 2.20 -24.70 11.88
CA LYS A 91 2.89 -23.63 12.60
C LYS A 91 2.97 -22.44 11.66
N MET A 92 1.91 -21.65 11.58
CA MET A 92 1.99 -20.32 11.01
C MET A 92 3.13 -19.64 11.77
N ASP A 93 4.13 -19.10 11.06
CA ASP A 93 5.25 -18.41 11.68
C ASP A 93 4.76 -17.07 12.24
N VAL A 94 3.95 -17.15 13.30
CA VAL A 94 3.58 -16.01 14.15
C VAL A 94 4.72 -15.74 15.14
N SER A 95 5.67 -16.68 15.28
CA SER A 95 6.86 -16.55 16.13
C SER A 95 7.79 -15.41 15.71
N SER A 96 7.79 -15.00 14.45
CA SER A 96 8.67 -13.94 13.94
C SER A 96 7.99 -12.60 13.67
N GLY A 97 6.66 -12.54 13.62
CA GLY A 97 5.93 -11.35 13.16
C GLY A 97 4.88 -10.84 14.14
N SER A 98 5.00 -9.58 14.56
CA SER A 98 3.89 -8.85 15.18
C SER A 98 2.65 -8.94 14.27
N VAL A 99 1.47 -9.13 14.85
CA VAL A 99 0.21 -8.95 14.12
C VAL A 99 -0.14 -7.48 14.20
N TYR A 100 -0.21 -6.82 13.06
CA TYR A 100 -0.39 -5.38 12.99
C TYR A 100 -1.27 -5.00 11.80
N GLY A 101 -1.78 -3.79 11.85
CA GLY A 101 -2.33 -3.13 10.68
C GLY A 101 -1.77 -1.74 10.54
N SER A 102 -1.67 -1.31 9.30
CA SER A 102 -1.12 -0.02 8.91
C SER A 102 -1.89 0.51 7.71
N ILE A 103 -2.14 1.81 7.73
CA ILE A 103 -2.70 2.59 6.64
C ILE A 103 -1.91 3.87 6.56
N ASP A 104 -1.47 4.27 5.37
CA ASP A 104 -0.85 5.56 5.11
C ASP A 104 -1.29 6.09 3.75
N ILE A 105 -2.55 6.54 3.67
CA ILE A 105 -3.09 7.19 2.47
C ILE A 105 -2.35 8.51 2.28
N CYS A 106 -1.48 8.57 1.28
CA CYS A 106 -0.54 9.65 1.06
C CYS A 106 -1.27 10.96 0.70
N PRO A 107 -0.72 12.14 1.07
CA PRO A 107 -1.24 13.42 0.57
C PRO A 107 -1.26 13.46 -0.96
N ILE A 108 -2.26 14.10 -1.55
CA ILE A 108 -2.50 14.08 -3.01
C ILE A 108 -1.27 14.56 -3.80
N GLN A 109 -0.57 15.57 -3.30
CA GLN A 109 0.63 16.09 -3.94
C GLN A 109 1.76 15.05 -3.95
N LYS A 110 1.86 14.17 -2.93
CA LYS A 110 2.85 13.09 -2.89
C LYS A 110 2.47 11.93 -3.82
N VAL A 111 1.17 11.63 -3.93
CA VAL A 111 0.66 10.60 -4.85
C VAL A 111 1.04 10.95 -6.29
N PHE A 112 0.92 12.22 -6.66
CA PHE A 112 1.20 12.74 -8.00
C PHE A 112 2.49 13.57 -8.06
N ASP A 113 3.46 13.26 -7.21
CA ASP A 113 4.83 13.78 -7.33
C ASP A 113 5.69 12.82 -8.16
N ASN A 114 6.60 13.37 -8.96
CA ASN A 114 7.59 12.59 -9.69
C ASN A 114 8.55 11.82 -8.76
N GLU A 115 8.76 12.31 -7.53
CA GLU A 115 9.68 11.65 -6.58
C GLU A 115 9.20 10.27 -6.11
N MET A 116 7.88 10.05 -6.11
CA MET A 116 7.27 8.77 -5.71
C MET A 116 6.78 7.95 -6.91
N ALA A 117 7.08 8.39 -8.14
CA ALA A 117 6.80 7.61 -9.33
C ALA A 117 7.67 6.35 -9.32
N LEU A 118 7.08 5.24 -8.86
CA LEU A 118 7.77 3.97 -8.81
C LEU A 118 7.77 3.36 -10.21
N THR A 119 8.90 2.75 -10.57
CA THR A 119 9.06 2.09 -11.86
C THR A 119 9.13 0.58 -11.64
N CYS A 120 8.15 -0.18 -12.16
CA CYS A 120 8.23 -1.64 -12.20
C CYS A 120 9.01 -2.10 -13.44
N ASP A 121 9.99 -2.98 -13.24
CA ASP A 121 10.66 -3.73 -14.30
C ASP A 121 9.93 -5.07 -14.50
N TYR A 122 9.28 -5.24 -15.64
CA TYR A 122 8.62 -6.48 -16.05
C TYR A 122 9.30 -7.08 -17.27
N GLY A 123 10.62 -7.23 -17.22
CA GLY A 123 11.39 -7.90 -18.26
C GLY A 123 11.42 -7.15 -19.60
N ASP A 124 12.00 -7.83 -20.60
CA ASP A 124 12.63 -7.23 -21.79
C ASP A 124 11.75 -6.36 -22.70
N ASP A 125 10.43 -6.24 -22.48
CA ASP A 125 9.54 -5.48 -23.37
C ASP A 125 8.52 -4.56 -22.67
N HIS A 126 8.62 -4.35 -21.36
CA HIS A 126 7.65 -3.54 -20.62
C HIS A 126 8.29 -2.34 -19.93
N ARG A 127 8.42 -1.29 -20.74
CA ARG A 127 8.67 0.12 -20.38
C ARG A 127 8.18 0.44 -18.97
N TYR A 128 9.10 0.93 -18.14
CA TYR A 128 8.83 1.54 -16.85
C TYR A 128 7.59 2.44 -16.94
N ARG A 129 6.53 2.05 -16.24
CA ARG A 129 5.35 2.90 -16.11
C ARG A 129 5.34 3.50 -14.71
N PRO A 130 5.06 4.80 -14.61
CA PRO A 130 4.95 5.46 -13.33
C PRO A 130 3.75 4.88 -12.56
N LEU A 131 4.04 4.43 -11.35
CA LEU A 131 3.04 4.08 -10.35
C LEU A 131 2.95 5.21 -9.34
N HIS A 132 1.72 5.53 -8.95
CA HIS A 132 1.42 6.63 -8.04
C HIS A 132 1.02 6.07 -6.69
N CYS A 133 1.96 6.08 -5.73
CA CYS A 133 1.76 5.51 -4.40
C CYS A 133 0.58 6.19 -3.70
N LEU A 134 -0.52 5.45 -3.53
CA LEU A 134 -1.74 5.88 -2.87
C LEU A 134 -1.70 5.60 -1.37
N ASP A 135 -1.37 4.36 -0.99
CA ASP A 135 -1.30 3.91 0.39
C ASP A 135 0.06 3.26 0.65
N ALA A 136 0.92 3.91 1.43
CA ALA A 136 2.25 3.43 1.81
C ALA A 136 2.20 2.61 3.12
N PHE A 137 1.30 1.63 3.19
CA PHE A 137 1.01 0.90 4.42
C PHE A 137 2.21 0.13 5.00
N ILE A 138 3.23 -0.23 4.20
CA ILE A 138 4.49 -0.80 4.70
C ILE A 138 5.72 -0.31 3.91
N PRO A 139 6.94 -0.45 4.44
CA PRO A 139 8.18 -0.02 3.78
C PRO A 139 8.62 -0.83 2.56
N GLU A 140 7.87 -1.82 2.10
CA GLU A 140 8.24 -2.65 0.95
C GLU A 140 7.11 -2.78 -0.07
N ALA A 141 5.92 -2.27 0.25
CA ALA A 141 4.75 -2.39 -0.61
C ALA A 141 3.79 -1.21 -0.43
N CYS A 142 3.02 -0.95 -1.46
CA CYS A 142 2.00 0.08 -1.44
C CYS A 142 0.78 -0.32 -2.26
N ALA A 143 -0.35 0.35 -2.03
CA ALA A 143 -1.39 0.43 -3.02
C ALA A 143 -1.08 1.64 -3.91
N ALA A 144 -1.27 1.52 -5.21
CA ALA A 144 -0.91 2.57 -6.16
C ALA A 144 -1.97 2.74 -7.23
N PHE A 145 -2.14 3.96 -7.73
CA PHE A 145 -2.82 4.17 -9.00
C PHE A 145 -1.89 3.79 -10.14
N TYR A 146 -2.45 3.09 -11.13
CA TYR A 146 -1.77 2.74 -12.36
C TYR A 146 -2.57 3.26 -13.54
N PHE A 147 -1.89 4.02 -14.41
CA PHE A 147 -2.47 4.54 -15.64
C PHE A 147 -2.15 3.58 -16.78
N GLU A 148 -3.15 2.81 -17.21
CA GLU A 148 -3.00 1.94 -18.35
C GLU A 148 -2.89 2.78 -19.62
N SER A 149 -1.67 2.93 -20.14
CA SER A 149 -1.42 3.66 -21.38
C SER A 149 -2.22 3.01 -22.51
N SER A 150 -3.17 3.76 -23.06
CA SER A 150 -3.96 3.35 -24.23
C SER A 150 -3.15 3.29 -25.53
N LYS A 151 -1.81 3.50 -25.48
CA LYS A 151 -0.93 3.31 -26.63
C LYS A 151 -0.97 1.83 -27.03
N LYS A 152 -1.93 1.51 -27.90
CA LYS A 152 -1.96 0.28 -28.69
C LYS A 152 -0.57 0.07 -29.26
N SER A 153 -0.04 -1.14 -29.08
CA SER A 153 1.11 -1.56 -29.88
C SER A 153 0.75 -1.33 -31.35
N PRO A 154 1.59 -0.63 -32.13
CA PRO A 154 1.33 -0.41 -33.55
C PRO A 154 1.19 -1.78 -34.23
N GLY A 155 -0.06 -2.18 -34.52
CA GLY A 155 -0.42 -3.51 -35.03
C GLY A 155 -1.60 -4.17 -34.31
N ASP A 156 -1.97 -3.75 -33.10
CA ASP A 156 -3.12 -4.31 -32.41
C ASP A 156 -4.44 -3.64 -32.84
N THR A 157 -5.04 -4.18 -33.89
CA THR A 157 -6.33 -3.75 -34.43
C THR A 157 -7.53 -4.31 -33.67
N THR A 158 -7.35 -5.09 -32.58
CA THR A 158 -8.49 -5.53 -31.76
C THR A 158 -9.00 -4.38 -30.91
N ILE A 159 -9.79 -3.50 -31.53
CA ILE A 159 -10.54 -2.48 -30.81
C ILE A 159 -11.63 -3.21 -30.04
N ASN A 160 -11.42 -3.41 -28.75
CA ASN A 160 -12.48 -3.86 -27.85
C ASN A 160 -13.43 -2.67 -27.61
N THR A 161 -14.20 -2.30 -28.64
CA THR A 161 -15.16 -1.18 -28.65
C THR A 161 -16.30 -1.35 -27.64
N ASN A 162 -16.42 -2.53 -27.01
CA ASN A 162 -17.45 -2.80 -26.02
C ASN A 162 -17.10 -2.33 -24.60
N SER A 163 -15.89 -1.80 -24.33
CA SER A 163 -15.57 -1.11 -23.06
C SER A 163 -16.02 0.36 -23.05
N SER A 164 -17.21 0.63 -23.60
CA SER A 164 -17.70 1.96 -23.99
C SER A 164 -18.28 2.82 -22.84
N SER A 165 -17.99 2.58 -21.55
CA SER A 165 -18.58 3.47 -20.51
C SER A 165 -17.80 3.70 -19.22
N ASN A 166 -16.76 2.93 -18.89
CA ASN A 166 -16.02 3.12 -17.63
C ASN A 166 -14.51 3.33 -17.81
N ALA A 167 -14.08 3.88 -18.95
CA ALA A 167 -12.67 4.17 -19.28
C ALA A 167 -11.99 5.23 -18.37
N ASN A 168 -12.66 5.65 -17.29
CA ASN A 168 -12.29 6.78 -16.46
C ASN A 168 -12.01 6.40 -14.99
N ASN A 169 -12.16 5.14 -14.62
CA ASN A 169 -11.97 4.75 -13.24
C ASN A 169 -10.51 4.37 -13.03
N LEU A 170 -9.77 5.23 -12.32
CA LEU A 170 -8.45 4.93 -11.82
C LEU A 170 -8.52 3.70 -10.93
N MET A 171 -7.94 2.61 -11.43
CA MET A 171 -7.87 1.35 -10.72
C MET A 171 -6.69 1.37 -9.75
N VAL A 172 -6.91 0.76 -8.58
CA VAL A 172 -5.89 0.60 -7.55
C VAL A 172 -5.23 -0.76 -7.72
N TYR A 173 -3.90 -0.75 -7.69
CA TYR A 173 -3.05 -1.93 -7.79
C TYR A 173 -2.30 -2.12 -6.47
N TYR A 174 -2.01 -3.37 -6.15
CA TYR A 174 -1.03 -3.72 -5.14
C TYR A 174 0.34 -3.74 -5.79
N HIS A 175 1.32 -3.08 -5.19
CA HIS A 175 2.69 -3.10 -5.68
C HIS A 175 3.65 -3.48 -4.55
N PHE A 176 4.34 -4.61 -4.70
CA PHE A 176 5.51 -4.96 -3.90
C PHE A 176 6.78 -4.48 -4.62
N TRP A 177 7.54 -3.60 -3.97
CA TRP A 177 8.60 -2.83 -4.61
C TRP A 177 9.66 -3.71 -5.27
N GLY A 178 9.81 -3.53 -6.58
CA GLY A 178 10.77 -4.25 -7.41
C GLY A 178 10.46 -5.73 -7.67
N GLU A 179 9.33 -6.27 -7.17
CA GLU A 179 9.01 -7.70 -7.31
C GLU A 179 7.68 -7.94 -8.04
N SER A 180 6.58 -7.30 -7.60
CA SER A 180 5.25 -7.60 -8.15
C SER A 180 4.32 -6.39 -8.19
N LEU A 181 3.39 -6.44 -9.13
CA LEU A 181 2.27 -5.53 -9.36
C LEU A 181 1.05 -6.42 -9.62
N GLY A 182 0.11 -6.40 -8.68
CA GLY A 182 -1.14 -7.16 -8.74
C GLY A 182 -2.32 -6.23 -8.94
N ARG A 183 -3.12 -6.46 -9.98
CA ARG A 183 -4.40 -5.76 -10.17
C ARG A 183 -5.39 -6.20 -9.10
N MET A 184 -6.01 -5.25 -8.39
CA MET A 184 -6.99 -5.56 -7.33
C MET A 184 -8.44 -5.49 -7.79
N GLU A 185 -8.71 -5.01 -9.01
CA GLU A 185 -10.07 -4.77 -9.53
C GLU A 185 -10.92 -3.84 -8.66
N LEU A 186 -10.28 -2.85 -8.02
CA LEU A 186 -10.93 -1.82 -7.23
C LEU A 186 -10.67 -0.44 -7.82
N ASP A 187 -11.70 0.39 -7.87
CA ASP A 187 -11.51 1.84 -7.96
C ASP A 187 -11.14 2.41 -6.57
N PHE A 188 -10.95 3.73 -6.49
CA PHE A 188 -10.59 4.39 -5.24
C PHE A 188 -11.61 4.15 -4.11
N VAL A 189 -12.91 4.22 -4.42
CA VAL A 189 -13.98 4.04 -3.43
C VAL A 189 -14.03 2.60 -2.93
N GLY A 190 -13.99 1.64 -3.86
CA GLY A 190 -13.90 0.22 -3.55
C GLY A 190 -12.67 -0.13 -2.73
N TYR A 191 -11.54 0.55 -2.97
CA TYR A 191 -10.33 0.41 -2.17
C TYR A 191 -10.53 0.89 -0.73
N LEU A 192 -11.11 2.07 -0.51
CA LEU A 192 -11.42 2.58 0.83
C LEU A 192 -12.36 1.65 1.60
N GLU A 193 -13.37 1.07 0.93
CA GLU A 193 -14.27 0.08 1.53
C GLU A 193 -13.53 -1.17 2.02
N LYS A 194 -12.65 -1.73 1.19
CA LYS A 194 -11.85 -2.89 1.60
C LYS A 194 -10.86 -2.55 2.70
N LEU A 195 -10.30 -1.35 2.68
CA LEU A 195 -9.38 -0.87 3.70
C LEU A 195 -10.04 -0.76 5.08
N LEU A 196 -11.29 -0.26 5.15
CA LEU A 196 -12.11 -0.25 6.37
C LEU A 196 -12.39 -1.67 6.90
N LYS A 197 -12.77 -2.58 6.00
CA LYS A 197 -13.07 -3.99 6.37
C LYS A 197 -11.83 -4.75 6.83
N ALA A 198 -10.69 -4.50 6.18
CA ALA A 198 -9.40 -5.08 6.55
C ALA A 198 -8.81 -4.41 7.80
N LYS A 199 -9.32 -3.23 8.20
CA LYS A 199 -8.77 -2.40 9.28
C LYS A 199 -7.28 -2.13 9.09
N GLY A 200 -6.82 -2.04 7.84
CA GLY A 200 -5.40 -1.91 7.51
C GLY A 200 -4.52 -3.13 7.81
N PHE A 201 -5.07 -4.31 8.11
CA PHE A 201 -4.28 -5.51 8.40
C PHE A 201 -3.21 -5.76 7.32
N GLY A 202 -1.95 -5.91 7.71
CA GLY A 202 -0.84 -5.98 6.76
C GLY A 202 -1.05 -7.01 5.64
N TYR A 203 -0.79 -6.59 4.39
CA TYR A 203 -0.89 -7.41 3.18
C TYR A 203 -2.28 -7.96 2.80
N TRP A 204 -3.37 -7.40 3.34
CA TRP A 204 -4.73 -7.80 2.96
C TRP A 204 -4.97 -7.72 1.43
N GLN A 205 -4.27 -6.84 0.73
CA GLN A 205 -4.35 -6.65 -0.72
C GLN A 205 -3.99 -7.93 -1.50
N ARG A 206 -3.06 -8.75 -0.98
CA ARG A 206 -2.69 -10.04 -1.59
C ARG A 206 -3.86 -11.03 -1.62
N ALA A 207 -4.83 -10.87 -0.72
CA ALA A 207 -6.03 -11.71 -0.71
C ALA A 207 -6.95 -11.46 -1.92
N ILE A 208 -6.86 -10.29 -2.55
CA ILE A 208 -7.75 -9.89 -3.64
C ILE A 208 -7.04 -9.63 -4.98
N ALA A 209 -5.72 -9.43 -4.98
CA ALA A 209 -4.95 -9.21 -6.19
C ALA A 209 -5.04 -10.44 -7.13
N ALA A 210 -5.45 -10.21 -8.39
CA ALA A 210 -5.73 -11.24 -9.37
C ALA A 210 -4.45 -11.79 -10.06
N ASP A 211 -3.54 -10.89 -10.43
CA ASP A 211 -2.44 -11.20 -11.36
C ASP A 211 -1.15 -11.74 -10.72
N GLU A 212 -1.06 -11.82 -9.39
CA GLU A 212 0.12 -12.39 -8.74
C GLU A 212 0.27 -13.89 -9.04
N GLU A 213 -0.82 -14.60 -9.40
CA GLU A 213 -0.85 -16.06 -9.59
C GLU A 213 0.11 -16.57 -10.66
N LYS A 214 0.50 -15.76 -11.67
CA LYS A 214 1.47 -16.19 -12.69
C LYS A 214 2.90 -16.32 -12.16
N SER A 215 3.21 -15.65 -11.05
CA SER A 215 4.52 -15.70 -10.39
C SER A 215 4.60 -16.78 -9.31
N PHE A 216 3.45 -17.31 -8.87
CA PHE A 216 3.40 -18.27 -7.79
C PHE A 216 3.41 -19.71 -8.30
N ASN A 217 4.22 -20.51 -7.62
CA ASN A 217 4.27 -21.96 -7.73
C ASN A 217 2.83 -22.54 -7.77
N PRO A 218 2.42 -23.23 -8.85
CA PRO A 218 1.07 -23.78 -9.00
C PRO A 218 0.62 -24.70 -7.86
N GLN A 219 1.57 -25.29 -7.14
CA GLN A 219 1.34 -26.16 -6.00
C GLN A 219 1.03 -25.37 -4.72
N ASN A 220 1.29 -24.06 -4.68
CA ASN A 220 0.95 -23.19 -3.56
C ASN A 220 0.32 -21.87 -4.06
N PRO A 221 -0.98 -21.86 -4.37
CA PRO A 221 -1.65 -20.72 -5.02
C PRO A 221 -1.92 -19.53 -4.08
N ILE A 222 -1.55 -19.64 -2.80
CA ILE A 222 -1.83 -18.63 -1.77
C ILE A 222 -0.53 -18.26 -1.07
N SER A 223 -0.22 -16.96 -1.07
CA SER A 223 0.96 -16.44 -0.38
C SER A 223 0.87 -16.66 1.14
N SER A 224 2.01 -16.63 1.83
CA SER A 224 2.04 -16.74 3.29
C SER A 224 1.25 -15.61 3.97
N GLU A 225 1.28 -14.43 3.37
CA GLU A 225 0.61 -13.23 3.81
C GLU A 225 -0.90 -13.32 3.63
N GLU A 226 -1.38 -13.83 2.50
CA GLU A 226 -2.82 -14.08 2.31
C GLU A 226 -3.32 -15.16 3.28
N ARG A 227 -2.58 -16.27 3.46
CA ARG A 227 -2.94 -17.29 4.46
C ARG A 227 -3.05 -16.67 5.85
N ARG A 228 -2.09 -15.81 6.22
CA ARG A 228 -2.09 -15.08 7.49
C ARG A 228 -3.29 -14.16 7.64
N PHE A 229 -3.59 -13.34 6.63
CA PHE A 229 -4.76 -12.47 6.64
C PHE A 229 -6.06 -13.26 6.84
N ARG A 230 -6.29 -14.29 6.01
CA ARG A 230 -7.51 -15.10 6.06
C ARG A 230 -7.67 -15.89 7.36
N HIS A 231 -6.57 -16.27 7.99
CA HIS A 231 -6.59 -16.98 9.26
C HIS A 231 -6.82 -16.05 10.47
N VAL A 232 -6.08 -14.94 10.52
CA VAL A 232 -6.05 -14.07 11.70
C VAL A 232 -7.26 -13.14 11.77
N MET A 233 -7.74 -12.60 10.64
CA MET A 233 -8.85 -11.65 10.63
C MET A 233 -10.15 -12.19 11.23
N PRO A 234 -10.62 -13.41 10.90
CA PRO A 234 -11.80 -13.99 11.55
C PRO A 234 -11.63 -14.15 13.07
N ILE A 235 -10.42 -14.47 13.54
CA ILE A 235 -10.16 -14.65 14.98
C ILE A 235 -10.19 -13.32 15.71
N LEU A 236 -9.56 -12.29 15.13
CA LEU A 236 -9.49 -10.96 15.72
C LEU A 236 -10.84 -10.25 15.66
N PHE A 237 -11.54 -10.27 14.54
CA PHE A 237 -12.71 -9.43 14.26
C PHE A 237 -13.94 -10.27 13.94
N GLN A 238 -14.27 -11.24 14.79
CA GLN A 238 -15.35 -12.23 14.61
C GLN A 238 -16.70 -11.61 14.19
N ASP A 239 -17.07 -10.47 14.80
CA ASP A 239 -18.38 -9.86 14.60
C ASP A 239 -18.48 -9.01 13.31
N ASP A 240 -17.34 -8.67 12.69
CA ASP A 240 -17.27 -7.69 11.58
C ASP A 240 -16.53 -8.21 10.34
N TYR A 241 -15.78 -9.31 10.45
CA TYR A 241 -15.06 -9.90 9.32
C TYR A 241 -15.96 -10.81 8.48
N ASN A 242 -15.91 -10.64 7.16
CA ASN A 242 -16.56 -11.52 6.19
C ASN A 242 -15.60 -11.89 5.06
N ASP A 243 -15.22 -13.16 4.96
CA ASP A 243 -14.26 -13.64 3.94
C ASP A 243 -14.74 -13.39 2.50
N LYS A 244 -16.06 -13.30 2.28
CA LYS A 244 -16.64 -12.99 0.97
C LYS A 244 -16.24 -11.62 0.45
N ASP A 245 -15.86 -10.71 1.35
CA ASP A 245 -15.35 -9.40 0.97
C ASP A 245 -13.95 -9.44 0.36
N PHE A 246 -13.22 -10.55 0.50
CA PHE A 246 -11.84 -10.67 0.03
C PHE A 246 -11.68 -11.83 -0.95
N LEU A 247 -12.70 -12.10 -1.77
CA LEU A 247 -12.61 -13.07 -2.87
C LEU A 247 -12.00 -12.42 -4.11
N ARG A 248 -11.03 -13.11 -4.74
CA ARG A 248 -10.49 -12.70 -6.05
C ARG A 248 -11.57 -12.83 -7.13
N VAL A 249 -11.70 -11.80 -7.96
CA VAL A 249 -12.74 -11.71 -9.01
C VAL A 249 -12.62 -12.87 -10.02
N ASP A 250 -11.41 -13.32 -10.34
CA ASP A 250 -11.18 -14.35 -11.36
C ASP A 250 -11.55 -15.77 -10.92
N ARG A 251 -11.57 -16.05 -9.60
CA ARG A 251 -12.02 -17.35 -9.08
C ARG A 251 -13.53 -17.57 -9.21
N CYS A 252 -14.31 -16.51 -9.42
CA CYS A 252 -15.74 -16.63 -9.69
C CYS A 252 -16.03 -17.08 -11.14
N ARG A 253 -15.16 -16.78 -12.11
CA ARG A 253 -15.35 -17.16 -13.51
C ARG A 253 -14.88 -18.58 -13.81
N LEU A 254 -13.82 -19.06 -13.17
CA LEU A 254 -13.30 -20.43 -13.38
C LEU A 254 -14.24 -21.54 -12.87
N LYS A 255 -15.20 -21.24 -11.98
CA LYS A 255 -16.22 -22.22 -11.56
C LYS A 255 -17.37 -22.40 -12.57
N HIS A 256 -17.46 -21.55 -13.60
CA HIS A 256 -18.44 -21.70 -14.67
C HIS A 256 -17.88 -22.37 -15.93
N LEU A 257 -16.59 -22.71 -15.97
CA LEU A 257 -16.09 -23.74 -16.88
C LEU A 257 -16.47 -25.10 -16.30
N SER A 258 -17.70 -25.46 -16.64
CA SER A 258 -18.39 -26.70 -16.41
C SER A 258 -17.51 -27.93 -16.61
N ILE A 259 -17.51 -28.83 -15.63
CA ILE A 259 -17.00 -30.21 -15.71
C ILE A 259 -17.65 -31.02 -16.87
N LYS A 260 -18.62 -30.46 -17.61
CA LYS A 260 -19.27 -31.11 -18.76
C LYS A 260 -18.45 -31.14 -20.05
N ASP A 261 -17.30 -30.49 -20.14
CA ASP A 261 -16.45 -30.52 -21.34
C ASP A 261 -15.30 -31.55 -21.27
N TYR A 262 -15.28 -32.42 -20.25
CA TYR A 262 -14.50 -33.66 -20.34
C TYR A 262 -15.29 -34.67 -21.18
N PRO A 263 -14.78 -35.10 -22.36
CA PRO A 263 -15.43 -36.15 -23.12
C PRO A 263 -15.43 -37.44 -22.29
N THR A 264 -16.61 -37.84 -21.82
CA THR A 264 -16.86 -39.17 -21.27
C THR A 264 -16.89 -40.19 -22.39
N ASN A 265 -15.75 -40.43 -23.05
CA ASN A 265 -15.53 -41.61 -23.86
C ASN A 265 -14.55 -42.51 -23.10
N ALA A 266 -15.11 -43.30 -22.19
CA ALA A 266 -14.50 -44.51 -21.70
C ALA A 266 -14.40 -45.49 -22.88
N HIS A 267 -13.18 -45.66 -23.40
CA HIS A 267 -12.63 -46.87 -24.03
C HIS A 267 -11.45 -46.45 -24.90
N ASP A 268 -10.32 -46.11 -24.28
CA ASP A 268 -9.02 -46.51 -24.83
C ASP A 268 -7.89 -46.34 -23.82
N LYS A 269 -6.86 -47.15 -24.07
CA LYS A 269 -5.82 -47.63 -23.16
C LYS A 269 -4.90 -46.53 -22.64
N ASP A 270 -4.46 -46.73 -21.40
CA ASP A 270 -3.37 -46.07 -20.66
C ASP A 270 -3.24 -44.54 -20.79
N PRO A 271 -3.46 -43.77 -19.69
CA PRO A 271 -3.19 -42.35 -19.73
C PRO A 271 -1.70 -42.11 -20.05
N PRO A 272 -1.36 -41.16 -20.93
CA PRO A 272 0.03 -40.84 -21.21
C PRO A 272 0.71 -40.47 -19.89
N ALA A 273 1.85 -41.12 -19.62
CA ALA A 273 2.67 -40.83 -18.46
C ALA A 273 2.91 -39.32 -18.40
N PHE A 274 2.43 -38.70 -17.32
CA PHE A 274 2.74 -37.31 -17.02
C PHE A 274 4.26 -37.22 -16.80
N ILE A 275 4.98 -36.71 -17.80
CA ILE A 275 6.38 -36.35 -17.67
C ILE A 275 6.38 -34.99 -16.96
N PRO A 276 6.82 -34.90 -15.69
CA PRO A 276 6.97 -33.61 -15.04
C PRO A 276 7.99 -32.81 -15.83
N ARG A 277 7.59 -31.68 -16.42
CA ARG A 277 8.57 -30.67 -16.81
C ARG A 277 9.19 -30.17 -15.51
N LYS A 278 10.46 -30.51 -15.28
CA LYS A 278 11.28 -29.82 -14.29
C LYS A 278 11.34 -28.35 -14.71
N TYR A 279 10.53 -27.51 -14.08
CA TYR A 279 10.87 -26.10 -13.97
C TYR A 279 12.01 -26.06 -12.96
N GLU A 280 13.23 -25.85 -13.45
CA GLU A 280 14.34 -25.46 -12.60
C GLU A 280 14.01 -24.04 -12.15
N ASP A 281 13.66 -23.88 -10.88
CA ASP A 281 13.65 -22.57 -10.22
C ASP A 281 15.07 -22.01 -10.39
N GLY A 282 15.22 -21.07 -11.33
CA GLY A 282 16.47 -20.36 -11.52
C GLY A 282 16.86 -19.68 -10.19
N PRO A 283 18.13 -19.72 -9.78
CA PRO A 283 18.56 -19.08 -8.55
C PRO A 283 18.19 -17.60 -8.59
N ILE A 284 17.66 -17.07 -7.49
CA ILE A 284 17.49 -15.63 -7.28
C ILE A 284 18.83 -14.98 -7.63
N THR A 285 18.85 -14.22 -8.72
CA THR A 285 20.10 -13.69 -9.25
C THR A 285 20.68 -12.70 -8.22
N LEU A 286 22.00 -12.69 -8.08
CA LEU A 286 22.71 -11.69 -7.27
C LEU A 286 22.27 -10.27 -7.61
N GLU A 287 21.90 -10.07 -8.88
CA GLU A 287 21.38 -8.83 -9.42
C GLU A 287 20.01 -8.43 -8.84
N SER A 288 19.06 -9.37 -8.70
CA SER A 288 17.78 -9.11 -8.02
C SER A 288 17.98 -8.68 -6.56
N HIS A 289 18.90 -9.34 -5.84
CA HIS A 289 19.22 -8.97 -4.47
C HIS A 289 19.92 -7.59 -4.36
N GLN A 290 20.79 -7.25 -5.31
CA GLN A 290 21.41 -5.93 -5.38
C GLN A 290 20.40 -4.83 -5.72
N ARG A 291 19.44 -5.10 -6.62
CA ARG A 291 18.35 -4.17 -6.98
C ARG A 291 17.41 -3.91 -5.79
N LYS A 292 17.03 -4.96 -5.05
CA LYS A 292 16.27 -4.82 -3.78
C LYS A 292 17.02 -3.96 -2.77
N LYS A 293 18.33 -4.16 -2.63
CA LYS A 293 19.19 -3.34 -1.76
C LYS A 293 19.24 -1.87 -2.21
N ALA A 294 19.32 -1.61 -3.52
CA ALA A 294 19.32 -0.26 -4.06
C ALA A 294 17.98 0.46 -3.85
N ALA A 295 16.84 -0.22 -4.10
CA ALA A 295 15.52 0.32 -3.82
C ALA A 295 15.35 0.68 -2.33
N LEU A 296 15.72 -0.24 -1.44
CA LEU A 296 15.72 0.01 0.01
C LEU A 296 16.65 1.16 0.42
N GLN A 297 17.78 1.35 -0.26
CA GLN A 297 18.68 2.48 -0.03
C GLN A 297 18.06 3.82 -0.48
N VAL A 298 17.38 3.86 -1.63
CA VAL A 298 16.66 5.06 -2.10
C VAL A 298 15.56 5.44 -1.12
N LEU A 299 14.80 4.45 -0.63
CA LEU A 299 13.75 4.66 0.37
C LEU A 299 14.32 5.14 1.71
N ALA A 300 15.41 4.52 2.17
CA ALA A 300 16.12 4.96 3.37
C ALA A 300 16.65 6.40 3.21
N ALA A 301 17.16 6.77 2.03
CA ALA A 301 17.64 8.12 1.74
C ALA A 301 16.51 9.16 1.71
N SER A 302 15.37 8.84 1.09
CA SER A 302 14.19 9.71 1.12
C SER A 302 13.63 9.86 2.54
N ARG A 303 13.65 8.79 3.35
CA ARG A 303 13.23 8.86 4.76
C ARG A 303 14.15 9.74 5.60
N ARG A 304 15.48 9.68 5.41
CA ARG A 304 16.43 10.56 6.10
C ARG A 304 16.23 12.03 5.73
N ARG A 305 15.99 12.33 4.46
CA ARG A 305 15.71 13.70 4.01
C ARG A 305 14.45 14.29 4.67
N HIS A 306 13.40 13.49 4.81
CA HIS A 306 12.19 13.91 5.52
C HIS A 306 12.38 14.09 7.05
N GLN A 307 13.30 13.36 7.68
CA GLN A 307 13.61 13.54 9.10
C GLN A 307 14.48 14.78 9.36
N GLN A 308 15.35 15.15 8.42
CA GLN A 308 16.19 16.34 8.53
C GLN A 308 15.41 17.64 8.25
N SER A 309 14.35 17.60 7.45
CA SER A 309 13.52 18.78 7.20
C SER A 309 12.55 19.13 8.34
N SER A 310 12.48 18.31 9.39
CA SER A 310 11.56 18.52 10.53
C SER A 310 12.29 18.89 11.82
N SER A 311 13.60 19.16 11.78
CA SER A 311 14.43 19.48 12.95
C SER A 311 15.15 20.83 12.83
N SER A 312 14.57 21.79 12.11
CA SER A 312 15.21 23.11 11.87
C SER A 312 14.40 24.29 12.42
N ASP A 313 13.61 24.08 13.47
CA ASP A 313 13.02 25.16 14.24
C ASP A 313 13.49 25.02 15.68
N ASP A 314 13.94 26.15 16.22
CA ASP A 314 14.32 26.46 17.61
C ASP A 314 15.77 26.11 18.02
N ASP A 315 16.64 27.11 17.89
CA ASP A 315 17.63 27.53 18.90
C ASP A 315 18.17 28.91 18.49
N ASP A 316 17.32 29.93 18.67
CA ASP A 316 17.79 31.29 18.98
C ASP A 316 18.04 31.30 20.48
N ASP A 317 19.31 31.33 20.92
CA ASP A 317 19.66 31.74 22.27
C ASP A 317 20.91 32.63 22.22
N ASP A 318 20.72 33.78 22.86
CA ASP A 318 21.57 34.95 23.05
C ASP A 318 22.97 34.62 23.58
N ASP A 319 23.99 35.35 23.10
CA ASP A 319 25.17 35.67 23.89
C ASP A 319 25.65 37.10 23.55
N ASP A 320 25.24 38.03 24.41
CA ASP A 320 25.87 39.30 24.71
C ASP A 320 27.32 39.07 25.19
N ASP A 321 28.29 39.86 24.72
CA ASP A 321 29.41 40.40 25.54
C ASP A 321 30.40 41.19 24.65
N ASP A 322 30.14 42.49 24.46
CA ASP A 322 31.15 43.44 24.00
C ASP A 322 31.80 44.15 25.20
N ASP A 323 33.02 43.70 25.48
CA ASP A 323 34.01 44.24 26.39
C ASP A 323 34.64 45.52 25.84
N GLU A 324 34.52 46.67 26.54
CA GLU A 324 35.52 47.74 26.45
C GLU A 324 35.45 48.76 27.62
N GLY A 325 36.39 48.61 28.56
CA GLY A 325 37.11 49.61 29.36
C GLY A 325 36.49 50.95 29.78
N LYS A 326 36.64 51.29 31.08
CA LYS A 326 37.41 52.46 31.56
C LYS A 326 37.35 52.68 33.09
N ASP A 327 38.51 53.11 33.60
CA ASP A 327 38.73 54.06 34.70
C ASP A 327 38.41 53.68 36.17
N THR A 328 39.49 53.36 36.89
CA THR A 328 39.71 53.69 38.32
C THR A 328 39.41 55.18 38.60
N PRO A 329 38.98 55.63 39.81
CA PRO A 329 39.92 55.80 40.96
C PRO A 329 39.24 55.89 42.39
N PRO A 330 39.87 56.43 43.47
CA PRO A 330 40.55 55.65 44.52
C PRO A 330 40.28 56.12 45.97
N TRP A 331 39.57 55.39 46.85
CA TRP A 331 39.40 55.93 48.22
C TRP A 331 38.88 54.97 49.30
N LYS A 332 39.64 55.01 50.40
CA LYS A 332 39.28 54.78 51.82
C LYS A 332 39.11 53.32 52.24
N ARG A 333 40.11 52.77 52.93
CA ARG A 333 40.42 52.92 54.37
C ARG A 333 39.48 52.09 55.27
N LYS A 334 40.16 51.16 55.96
CA LYS A 334 40.12 50.88 57.41
C LYS A 334 39.25 49.71 57.92
N LYS A 335 40.02 48.80 58.54
CA LYS A 335 39.93 48.25 59.91
C LYS A 335 39.21 46.90 60.10
N GLN A 336 40.02 45.91 60.54
CA GLN A 336 39.89 45.13 61.79
C GLN A 336 38.56 45.35 62.53
N VAL A 337 37.79 44.31 62.88
CA VAL A 337 38.11 43.12 63.69
C VAL A 337 37.27 41.94 63.22
#